data_AF-A0A947B5A2-F1
#
_entry.id   AF-A0A947B5A2-F1
#
_cell.length_a   1.000
_cell.length_b   1.000
_cell.length_c   1.000
_cell.angle_alpha   90.00
_cell.angle_beta   90.00
_cell.angle_gamma   90.00
#
_symmetry.space_group_name_H-M   'P 1'
#
loop_
_entity.id
_entity.type
_entity.pdbx_description
1 polymer ?
#
loop_
_entity_poly.entity_id
_entity_poly.type
_entity_poly.pdbx_seq_one_letter_code
_entity_poly.pdbx_strand_id
1 'polypeptide(L)' 'QLGAYSAPDRDPRHHTITVVFMARARGEPQARDDAKEVGVFMAHNLPFPLAFDHAQILADYFALNKRA' A
#
# COMPACT_ATOMS: atom_id res chain seq x y z
N GLN A 1 11.31 0.05 -6.91
CA GLN A 1 11.04 0.78 -5.65
C GLN A 1 10.15 1.97 -5.99
N LEU A 2 9.20 2.34 -5.11
CA LEU A 2 8.35 3.54 -5.26
C LEU A 2 8.93 4.73 -4.49
N GLY A 3 9.25 4.54 -3.20
CA GLY A 3 9.76 5.61 -2.35
C GLY A 3 9.89 5.19 -0.89
N ALA A 4 10.47 6.08 -0.07
CA ALA A 4 10.50 5.94 1.39
C ALA A 4 9.56 6.98 2.01
N TYR A 5 8.68 6.54 2.91
CA TYR A 5 7.70 7.37 3.61
C TYR A 5 8.07 7.41 5.09
N SER A 6 8.33 8.62 5.59
CA SER A 6 8.97 8.85 6.90
C SER A 6 8.31 9.95 7.74
N ALA A 7 7.08 10.35 7.41
CA ALA A 7 6.34 11.35 8.18
C ALA A 7 6.31 10.93 9.67
N PRO A 8 6.68 11.80 10.63
CA PRO A 8 6.84 11.40 12.03
C PRO A 8 5.61 10.78 12.68
N ASP A 9 4.43 11.14 12.20
CA ASP A 9 3.10 10.79 12.70
C ASP A 9 2.38 9.72 11.86
N ARG A 10 3.03 9.14 10.84
CA ARG A 10 2.38 8.15 9.96
C ARG A 10 1.93 6.87 10.67
N ASP A 11 2.58 6.55 11.78
CA ASP A 11 2.19 5.47 12.67
C ASP A 11 2.03 6.05 14.09
N PRO A 12 0.85 5.93 14.72
CA PRO A 12 0.59 6.53 16.03
C PRO A 12 1.41 5.92 17.17
N ARG A 13 2.08 4.78 16.93
CA ARG A 13 2.84 4.07 17.97
C ARG A 13 4.24 4.67 18.14
N HIS A 14 4.96 4.84 17.03
CA HIS A 14 6.35 5.31 17.00
C HIS A 14 6.68 5.97 15.66
N HIS A 15 7.74 6.78 15.63
CA HIS A 15 8.31 7.23 14.36
C HIS A 15 8.80 6.04 13.53
N THR A 16 8.02 5.71 12.52
CA THR A 16 8.21 4.53 11.66
C THR A 16 8.53 4.99 10.25
N ILE A 17 9.50 4.37 9.59
CA ILE A 17 9.82 4.61 8.19
C ILE A 17 9.46 3.36 7.39
N THR A 18 8.77 3.51 6.26
CA THR A 18 8.50 2.41 5.34
C THR A 18 9.12 2.68 3.96
N VAL A 19 9.73 1.67 3.36
CA VAL A 19 10.21 1.71 1.97
C VAL A 19 9.28 0.86 1.13
N VAL A 20 8.58 1.50 0.18
CA VAL A 20 7.54 0.86 -0.62
C VAL A 20 8.12 0.35 -1.94
N PHE A 21 7.71 -0.87 -2.32
CA PHE A 21 8.08 -1.52 -3.57
C PHE A 21 6.87 -1.77 -4.46
N MET A 22 7.11 -1.81 -5.76
CA MET A 22 6.13 -2.23 -6.77
C MET A 22 6.59 -3.58 -7.33
N ALA A 23 5.64 -4.50 -7.52
CA ALA A 23 5.92 -5.83 -8.05
C ALA A 23 4.81 -6.28 -9.01
N ARG A 24 5.12 -7.28 -9.83
CA ARG A 24 4.14 -8.04 -10.61
C ARG A 24 4.16 -9.47 -10.08
N ALA A 25 2.98 -10.04 -9.84
CA ALA A 25 2.82 -11.39 -9.31
C ALA A 25 1.79 -12.18 -10.13
N ARG A 26 1.77 -13.50 -9.96
CA ARG A 26 0.79 -14.44 -10.56
C ARG A 26 0.40 -15.48 -9.51
N GLY A 27 -0.80 -16.05 -9.64
CA GLY A 27 -1.35 -17.06 -8.73
C GLY A 27 -2.54 -16.52 -7.92
N GLU A 28 -3.12 -17.40 -7.10
CA GLU A 28 -4.27 -17.07 -6.25
C GLU A 28 -3.81 -16.53 -4.88
N PRO A 29 -4.30 -15.35 -4.44
CA PRO A 29 -3.96 -14.80 -3.13
C PRO A 29 -4.44 -15.71 -1.99
N GLN A 30 -3.61 -15.87 -0.96
CA GLN A 30 -3.96 -16.63 0.25
C GLN A 30 -3.60 -15.83 1.50
N ALA A 31 -4.59 -15.61 2.36
CA ALA A 31 -4.38 -15.00 3.68
C ALA A 31 -3.61 -15.97 4.60
N ARG A 32 -2.77 -15.44 5.49
CA ARG A 32 -1.88 -16.17 6.41
C ARG A 32 -1.72 -15.37 7.70
N ASP A 33 -1.16 -15.98 8.74
CA ASP A 33 -0.75 -15.39 10.02
C ASP A 33 -1.51 -14.09 10.44
N ASP A 34 -0.92 -12.91 10.22
CA ASP A 34 -1.48 -11.61 10.62
C ASP A 34 -2.68 -11.13 9.77
N ALA A 35 -2.91 -11.72 8.60
CA ALA A 35 -3.98 -11.37 7.68
C ALA A 35 -5.18 -12.30 7.82
N LYS A 36 -6.33 -11.75 8.24
CA LYS A 36 -7.61 -12.49 8.28
C LYS A 36 -8.19 -12.75 6.88
N GLU A 37 -8.04 -11.80 5.97
CA GLU A 37 -8.60 -11.84 4.61
C GLU A 37 -7.62 -11.25 3.59
N VAL A 38 -7.76 -11.64 2.33
CA VAL A 38 -6.97 -11.12 1.21
C VAL A 38 -7.84 -10.98 -0.03
N GLY A 39 -7.58 -9.96 -0.86
CA GLY A 39 -8.30 -9.72 -2.09
C GLY A 39 -7.45 -8.96 -3.11
N VAL A 40 -7.88 -9.00 -4.38
CA VAL A 40 -7.30 -8.21 -5.48
C VAL A 40 -8.20 -7.02 -5.75
N PHE A 41 -7.61 -5.82 -5.74
CA PHE A 41 -8.33 -4.57 -5.92
C PHE A 41 -7.75 -3.77 -7.08
N MET A 42 -8.63 -3.07 -7.78
CA MET A 42 -8.36 -2.05 -8.79
C MET A 42 -8.44 -0.66 -8.16
N ALA A 43 -7.89 0.35 -8.82
CA ALA A 43 -7.90 1.73 -8.34
C ALA A 43 -9.29 2.27 -7.97
N HIS A 44 -10.34 1.79 -8.65
CA HIS A 44 -11.72 2.25 -8.47
C HIS A 44 -12.53 1.47 -7.42
N ASN A 45 -11.99 0.38 -6.84
CA ASN A 45 -12.71 -0.46 -5.88
C ASN A 45 -11.91 -0.72 -4.60
N LEU A 46 -10.99 0.18 -4.25
CA LEU A 46 -10.23 0.09 -3.01
C LEU A 46 -11.16 0.18 -1.78
N PRO A 47 -10.95 -0.66 -0.75
CA PRO A 47 -11.69 -0.56 0.49
C PRO A 47 -11.20 0.65 1.30
N PHE A 48 -12.14 1.41 1.87
CA PHE A 48 -11.83 2.52 2.77
C PHE A 48 -12.50 2.33 4.14
N PRO A 49 -11.88 2.81 5.24
CA PRO A 49 -10.58 3.50 5.28
C PRO A 49 -9.39 2.54 5.11
N LEU A 50 -8.30 3.05 4.52
CA LEU A 50 -7.03 2.34 4.44
C LEU A 50 -6.19 2.59 5.70
N ALA A 51 -5.37 1.60 6.08
CA ALA A 51 -4.48 1.72 7.22
C ALA A 51 -3.37 2.76 6.98
N PHE A 52 -2.99 3.47 8.05
CA PHE A 52 -1.89 4.44 8.04
C PHE A 52 -2.04 5.46 6.88
N ASP A 53 -0.97 5.68 6.14
CA ASP A 53 -0.85 6.55 4.97
C ASP A 53 -0.98 5.78 3.64
N HIS A 54 -1.54 4.56 3.64
CA HIS A 54 -1.60 3.72 2.43
C HIS A 54 -2.41 4.36 1.29
N ALA A 55 -3.39 5.22 1.60
CA ALA A 55 -4.12 5.99 0.59
C ALA A 55 -3.20 6.93 -0.21
N GLN A 56 -2.26 7.59 0.47
CA GLN A 56 -1.27 8.45 -0.18
C GLN A 56 -0.29 7.62 -1.03
N ILE A 57 0.21 6.51 -0.48
CA ILE A 57 1.12 5.59 -1.20
C ILE A 57 0.49 5.10 -2.50
N LEU A 58 -0.79 4.69 -2.47
CA LEU A 58 -1.51 4.25 -3.67
C LEU A 58 -1.77 5.40 -4.65
N ALA A 59 -2.08 6.61 -4.17
CA ALA A 59 -2.22 7.78 -5.02
C ALA A 59 -0.93 8.10 -5.79
N ASP A 60 0.22 8.05 -5.12
CA ASP A 60 1.54 8.23 -5.73
C ASP A 60 1.82 7.16 -6.78
N TYR A 61 1.52 5.89 -6.46
CA TYR A 61 1.65 4.77 -7.41
C TYR A 61 0.82 5.00 -8.68
N PHE A 62 -0.46 5.40 -8.56
CA PHE A 62 -1.31 5.64 -9.73
C PHE A 62 -0.86 6.87 -10.52
N ALA A 63 -0.38 7.92 -9.86
CA ALA A 63 0.15 9.10 -10.53
C ALA A 63 1.41 8.79 -11.34
N LEU A 64 2.29 7.91 -10.84
CA LEU A 64 3.47 7.44 -11.54
C LEU A 64 3.10 6.64 -12.80
N ASN A 65 2.14 5.72 -12.70
CA ASN A 65 1.76 4.86 -13.84
C ASN A 65 0.94 5.56 -14.91
N LYS A 66 0.39 6.76 -14.65
CA LYS A 66 -0.22 7.59 -15.70
C LYS A 66 0.81 8.27 -16.62
N ARG A 67 2.09 8.24 -16.24
CA ARG A 67 3.20 8.90 -16.97
C ARG A 67 4.03 7.92 -17.81
N ALA A 68 3.70 6.63 -17.76
CA ALA A 68 4.33 5.57 -18.56
C ALA A 68 3.38 5.18 -19.70
#